data_AF-A0A535HXG2-F1
#
_entry.id   AF-A0A535HXG2-F1
#
_cell.length_a   1.000
_cell.length_b   1.000
_cell.length_c   1.000
_cell.angle_alpha   90.00
_cell.angle_beta   90.00
_cell.angle_gamma   90.00
#
_symmetry.space_group_name_H-M   'P 1'
#
loop_
_entity.id
_entity.type
_entity.pdbx_description
1 polymer ?
#
loop_
_entity_poly.entity_id
_entity_poly.type
_entity_poly.pdbx_seq_one_letter_code
_entity_poly.pdbx_strand_id
1 'polypeptide(L)'
;MDGPRDTTLDAIASQVRSHPPLSLDEVADLLQAAHGDPRGPAEARLIRHHLGIALDAALARRDTLIEVGDLFQEGSVAVVTAVEEYAARAGDAAGLRRYVARVVDLHLDAAVARDTAQREADEAVVRDSRLYETAEVGLRRQLGRPATTLELAAALGWPEQRVALVGAMLAGARTLHDEEILDYLDDLEADDDGEGH
;
A
#
# COMPACT_ATOMS: atom_id res chain seq x y z
N MET A 1 -24.02 15.52 -3.53
CA MET A 1 -23.78 14.84 -2.24
C MET A 1 -22.28 14.67 -2.16
N ASP A 2 -21.59 15.71 -1.69
CA ASP A 2 -20.13 15.66 -1.46
C ASP A 2 -19.89 14.84 -0.20
N GLY A 3 -19.18 13.73 -0.36
CA GLY A 3 -18.83 12.84 0.74
C GLY A 3 -17.59 13.30 1.51
N PRO A 4 -17.28 12.67 2.65
CA PRO A 4 -16.11 12.99 3.50
C PRO A 4 -14.74 12.93 2.78
N ARG A 5 -14.66 12.28 1.61
CA ARG A 5 -13.45 12.25 0.77
C ARG A 5 -13.14 13.60 0.11
N ASP A 6 -14.17 14.36 -0.26
CA ASP A 6 -14.00 15.67 -0.90
C ASP A 6 -13.45 16.69 0.11
N THR A 7 -13.92 16.62 1.35
CA THR A 7 -13.42 17.46 2.46
C THR A 7 -11.96 17.19 2.82
N THR A 8 -11.49 15.93 2.71
CA THR A 8 -10.09 15.58 2.96
C THR A 8 -9.17 16.12 1.86
N LEU A 9 -9.58 15.96 0.60
CA LEU A 9 -8.82 16.49 -0.53
C LEU A 9 -8.75 18.02 -0.50
N ASP A 10 -9.86 18.68 -0.15
CA ASP A 10 -9.92 20.13 0.05
C ASP A 10 -8.99 20.61 1.18
N ALA A 11 -8.91 19.86 2.28
CA ALA A 11 -7.99 20.15 3.37
C ALA A 11 -6.52 20.06 2.91
N ILE A 12 -6.16 19.00 2.16
CA ILE A 12 -4.82 18.84 1.57
C ILE A 12 -4.51 20.00 0.61
N ALA A 13 -5.43 20.30 -0.31
CA ALA A 13 -5.25 21.39 -1.28
C ALA A 13 -5.16 22.76 -0.59
N SER A 14 -5.91 22.99 0.49
CA SER A 14 -5.80 24.19 1.32
C SER A 14 -4.44 24.28 2.01
N GLN A 15 -3.97 23.19 2.60
CA GLN A 15 -2.66 23.13 3.26
C GLN A 15 -1.52 23.43 2.28
N VAL A 16 -1.51 22.79 1.11
CA VAL A 16 -0.50 23.03 0.07
C VAL A 16 -0.51 24.49 -0.39
N ARG A 17 -1.69 25.07 -0.60
CA ARG A 17 -1.85 26.48 -1.01
C ARG A 17 -1.53 27.49 0.09
N SER A 18 -1.51 27.06 1.36
CA SER A 18 -1.17 27.93 2.48
C SER A 18 0.31 28.36 2.51
N HIS A 19 1.15 27.73 1.68
CA HIS A 19 2.57 28.04 1.58
C HIS A 19 2.85 29.01 0.41
N PRO A 20 3.43 30.19 0.69
CA PRO A 20 3.82 31.12 -0.36
C PRO A 20 4.82 30.49 -1.35
N PRO A 21 4.71 30.80 -2.66
CA PRO A 21 5.70 30.39 -3.64
C PRO A 21 7.06 31.05 -3.33
N LEU A 22 8.14 30.30 -3.44
CA LEU A 22 9.51 30.78 -3.31
C LEU A 22 10.01 31.30 -4.67
N SER A 23 10.75 32.40 -4.63
CA SER A 23 11.53 32.86 -5.78
C SER A 23 12.75 31.98 -6.01
N LEU A 24 13.35 32.08 -7.21
CA LEU A 24 14.53 31.30 -7.55
C LEU A 24 15.73 31.62 -6.64
N ASP A 25 15.90 32.88 -6.26
CA ASP A 25 16.95 33.34 -5.35
C ASP A 25 16.74 32.76 -3.94
N GLU A 26 15.50 32.77 -3.43
CA GLU A 26 15.18 32.12 -2.16
C GLU A 26 15.43 30.61 -2.18
N VAL A 27 15.15 29.94 -3.30
CA VAL A 27 15.46 28.51 -3.46
C VAL A 27 16.96 28.27 -3.43
N ALA A 28 17.76 29.12 -4.07
CA ALA A 28 19.22 29.02 -4.04
C ALA A 28 19.77 29.18 -2.62
N ASP A 29 19.32 30.20 -1.88
CA ASP A 29 19.72 30.44 -0.50
C ASP A 29 19.34 29.28 0.43
N LEU A 30 18.13 28.75 0.27
CA LEU A 30 17.65 27.62 1.06
C LEU A 30 18.39 26.32 0.72
N LEU A 31 18.74 26.08 -0.55
CA LEU A 31 19.54 24.92 -0.94
C LEU A 31 20.94 24.98 -0.32
N GLN A 32 21.56 26.15 -0.33
CA GLN A 32 22.87 26.33 0.30
C GLN A 32 22.80 26.14 1.82
N ALA A 33 21.75 26.65 2.47
CA ALA A 33 21.53 26.45 3.90
C ALA A 33 21.25 24.97 4.23
N ALA A 34 20.41 24.29 3.44
CA ALA A 34 20.10 22.86 3.63
C ALA A 34 21.31 21.96 3.37
N HIS A 35 22.22 22.35 2.46
CA HIS A 35 23.48 21.64 2.26
C HIS A 35 24.40 21.74 3.49
N GLY A 36 24.43 22.90 4.15
CA GLY A 36 25.23 23.12 5.36
C GLY A 36 24.60 22.57 6.66
N ASP A 37 23.26 22.47 6.70
CA ASP A 37 22.48 21.95 7.83
C ASP A 37 21.42 20.95 7.32
N PRO A 38 21.82 19.70 7.02
CA PRO A 38 20.90 18.67 6.54
C PRO A 38 19.78 18.40 7.55
N ARG A 39 18.55 18.23 7.08
CA ARG A 39 17.32 18.08 7.89
C ARG A 39 16.99 19.30 8.76
N GLY A 40 17.60 20.45 8.43
CA GLY A 40 17.34 21.73 9.08
C GLY A 40 16.05 22.42 8.58
N PRO A 41 15.75 23.61 9.11
CA PRO A 41 14.54 24.37 8.74
C PRO A 41 14.51 24.81 7.27
N ALA A 42 15.68 24.95 6.64
CA ALA A 42 15.79 25.32 5.23
C ALA A 42 15.25 24.20 4.32
N GLU A 43 15.65 22.96 4.58
CA GLU A 43 15.17 21.77 3.87
C GLU A 43 13.65 21.60 4.06
N ALA A 44 13.16 21.74 5.30
CA ALA A 44 11.73 21.66 5.58
C ALA A 44 10.92 22.73 4.82
N ARG A 45 11.48 23.93 4.60
CA ARG A 45 10.85 24.99 3.79
C ARG A 45 10.85 24.63 2.30
N LEU A 46 11.92 24.06 1.78
CA LEU A 46 12.00 23.56 0.41
C LEU A 46 11.00 22.43 0.16
N ILE A 47 10.88 21.48 1.08
CA ILE A 47 9.91 20.38 1.02
C ILE A 47 8.49 20.94 0.90
N ARG A 48 8.08 21.80 1.84
CA ARG A 48 6.73 22.41 1.84
C ARG A 48 6.44 23.16 0.55
N HIS A 49 7.42 23.88 0.00
CA HIS A 49 7.27 24.59 -1.26
C HIS A 49 6.98 23.65 -2.45
N HIS A 50 7.51 22.43 -2.42
CA HIS A 50 7.36 21.46 -3.51
C HIS A 50 6.22 20.46 -3.31
N LEU A 51 5.49 20.47 -2.19
CA LEU A 51 4.34 19.58 -1.97
C LEU A 51 3.22 19.75 -3.02
N GLY A 52 3.13 20.93 -3.65
CA GLY A 52 2.21 21.13 -4.78
C GLY A 52 2.46 20.20 -5.95
N ILE A 53 3.72 19.81 -6.20
CA ILE A 53 4.08 18.86 -7.24
C ILE A 53 3.53 17.46 -6.91
N ALA A 54 3.62 17.04 -5.65
CA ALA A 54 3.03 15.77 -5.20
C ALA A 54 1.52 15.75 -5.37
N LEU A 55 0.85 16.86 -5.03
CA LEU A 55 -0.60 16.98 -5.19
C LEU A 55 -1.03 16.94 -6.66
N ASP A 56 -0.35 17.71 -7.53
CA ASP A 56 -0.63 17.71 -8.97
C ASP A 56 -0.42 16.31 -9.57
N ALA A 57 0.66 15.63 -9.20
CA ALA A 57 0.98 14.29 -9.69
C ALA A 57 0.02 13.22 -9.17
N ALA A 58 -0.49 13.35 -7.94
CA ALA A 58 -1.53 12.48 -7.38
C ALA A 58 -2.88 12.69 -8.08
N LEU A 59 -3.29 13.94 -8.30
CA LEU A 59 -4.52 14.28 -9.02
C LEU A 59 -4.50 13.78 -10.47
N ALA A 60 -3.35 13.82 -11.13
CA ALA A 60 -3.17 13.27 -12.47
C ALA A 60 -3.39 11.74 -12.53
N ARG A 61 -3.34 11.05 -11.39
CA ARG A 61 -3.52 9.60 -11.23
C ARG A 61 -4.82 9.24 -10.49
N ARG A 62 -5.77 10.17 -10.38
CA ARG A 62 -7.06 9.96 -9.70
C ARG A 62 -7.92 8.83 -10.27
N ASP A 63 -7.68 8.44 -11.53
CA ASP A 63 -8.41 7.37 -12.21
C ASP A 63 -7.84 5.98 -11.92
N THR A 64 -6.76 5.89 -11.11
CA THR A 64 -6.26 4.62 -10.58
C THR A 64 -7.13 4.13 -9.43
N LEU A 65 -6.91 2.88 -8.99
CA LEU A 65 -7.62 2.30 -7.86
C LEU A 65 -7.08 2.76 -6.49
N ILE A 66 -6.05 3.63 -6.47
CA ILE A 66 -5.46 4.19 -5.25
C ILE A 66 -6.15 5.50 -4.92
N GLU A 67 -6.48 5.74 -3.64
CA GLU A 67 -7.05 7.02 -3.23
C GLU A 67 -6.04 8.16 -3.41
N VAL A 68 -6.51 9.34 -3.83
CA VAL A 68 -5.65 10.51 -4.07
C VAL A 68 -4.88 10.92 -2.80
N GLY A 69 -5.47 10.73 -1.62
CA GLY A 69 -4.79 10.97 -0.34
C GLY A 69 -3.56 10.08 -0.14
N ASP A 70 -3.68 8.79 -0.46
CA ASP A 70 -2.58 7.83 -0.37
C ASP A 70 -1.48 8.13 -1.40
N LEU A 71 -1.88 8.47 -2.64
CA LEU A 71 -0.95 8.94 -3.67
C LEU A 71 -0.24 10.24 -3.24
N PHE A 72 -0.95 11.16 -2.60
CA PHE A 72 -0.33 12.39 -2.09
C PHE A 72 0.66 12.11 -0.96
N GLN A 73 0.37 11.15 -0.09
CA GLN A 73 1.30 10.72 0.97
C GLN A 73 2.58 10.13 0.36
N GLU A 74 2.45 9.19 -0.58
CA GLU A 74 3.59 8.57 -1.29
C GLU A 74 4.39 9.63 -2.06
N GLY A 75 3.69 10.55 -2.75
CA GLY A 75 4.31 11.67 -3.45
C GLY A 75 5.04 12.62 -2.50
N SER A 76 4.53 12.85 -1.30
CA SER A 76 5.17 13.67 -0.28
C SER A 76 6.47 13.05 0.23
N VAL A 77 6.50 11.72 0.41
CA VAL A 77 7.75 10.98 0.72
C VAL A 77 8.76 11.17 -0.40
N ALA A 78 8.34 11.05 -1.66
CA ALA A 78 9.21 11.30 -2.81
C ALA A 78 9.75 12.75 -2.87
N VAL A 79 8.95 13.75 -2.49
CA VAL A 79 9.41 15.15 -2.37
C VAL A 79 10.50 15.28 -1.31
N VAL A 80 10.31 14.67 -0.13
CA VAL A 80 11.32 14.69 0.95
C VAL A 80 12.64 14.11 0.44
N THR A 81 12.62 12.89 -0.08
CA THR A 81 13.81 12.23 -0.62
C THR A 81 14.45 13.04 -1.74
N ALA A 82 13.64 13.59 -2.66
CA ALA A 82 14.16 14.38 -3.76
C ALA A 82 14.86 15.66 -3.31
N VAL A 83 14.31 16.37 -2.32
CA VAL A 83 14.90 17.60 -1.78
C VAL A 83 16.16 17.29 -0.98
N GLU A 84 16.13 16.28 -0.12
CA GLU A 84 17.30 15.81 0.65
C GLU A 84 18.47 15.49 -0.29
N GLU A 85 18.24 14.67 -1.31
CA GLU A 85 19.27 14.29 -2.30
C GLU A 85 19.73 15.50 -3.13
N TYR A 86 18.84 16.43 -3.45
CA TYR A 86 19.18 17.62 -4.24
C TYR A 86 20.06 18.60 -3.48
N ALA A 87 19.73 18.84 -2.22
CA ALA A 87 20.52 19.68 -1.33
C ALA A 87 21.89 19.04 -1.03
N ALA A 88 21.94 17.73 -0.78
CA ALA A 88 23.19 17.02 -0.48
C ALA A 88 24.25 17.16 -1.59
N ARG A 89 23.83 17.28 -2.85
CA ARG A 89 24.74 17.46 -4.00
C ARG A 89 25.00 18.91 -4.40
N ALA A 90 24.54 19.89 -3.61
CA ALA A 90 24.65 21.32 -3.91
C ALA A 90 24.16 21.64 -5.34
N GLY A 91 22.99 21.10 -5.70
CA GLY A 91 22.45 21.29 -7.05
C GLY A 91 22.01 22.73 -7.32
N ASP A 92 21.89 23.08 -8.61
CA ASP A 92 21.44 24.40 -9.05
C ASP A 92 19.94 24.66 -8.80
N ALA A 93 19.60 25.85 -8.32
CA ALA A 93 18.22 26.19 -7.98
C ALA A 93 17.23 26.02 -9.15
N ALA A 94 17.64 26.29 -10.39
CA ALA A 94 16.76 26.19 -11.56
C ALA A 94 16.42 24.73 -11.90
N GLY A 95 17.22 23.77 -11.44
CA GLY A 95 17.01 22.35 -11.67
C GLY A 95 16.14 21.64 -10.63
N LEU A 96 15.96 22.22 -9.43
CA LEU A 96 15.29 21.55 -8.31
C LEU A 96 13.87 21.13 -8.66
N ARG A 97 13.04 22.06 -9.14
CA ARG A 97 11.64 21.80 -9.47
C ARG A 97 11.48 20.63 -10.46
N ARG A 98 12.31 20.62 -11.51
CA ARG A 98 12.28 19.56 -12.54
C ARG A 98 12.72 18.21 -11.98
N TYR A 99 13.72 18.21 -11.10
CA TYR A 99 14.17 16.99 -10.44
C TYR A 99 13.09 16.42 -9.53
N VAL A 100 12.51 17.26 -8.66
CA VAL A 100 11.44 16.83 -7.75
C VAL A 100 10.26 16.25 -8.53
N ALA A 101 9.80 16.93 -9.58
CA ALA A 101 8.73 16.40 -10.43
C ALA A 101 9.04 15.03 -11.01
N ARG A 102 10.26 14.83 -11.53
CA ARG A 102 10.68 13.53 -12.07
C ARG A 102 10.70 12.43 -11.01
N VAL A 103 11.22 12.72 -9.82
CA VAL A 103 11.30 11.73 -8.74
C VAL A 103 9.91 11.37 -8.24
N VAL A 104 9.03 12.36 -8.06
CA VAL A 104 7.63 12.15 -7.68
C VAL A 104 6.92 11.28 -8.72
N ASP A 105 7.03 11.60 -10.02
CA ASP A 105 6.38 10.80 -11.07
C ASP A 105 6.86 9.35 -11.06
N LEU A 106 8.18 9.13 -10.99
CA LEU A 106 8.73 7.78 -10.95
C LEU A 106 8.23 7.00 -9.72
N HIS A 107 8.14 7.65 -8.57
CA HIS A 107 7.73 7.03 -7.33
C HIS A 107 6.24 6.65 -7.36
N LEU A 108 5.38 7.56 -7.84
CA LEU A 108 3.94 7.28 -7.96
C LEU A 108 3.65 6.21 -9.02
N ASP A 109 4.36 6.19 -10.15
CA ASP A 109 4.21 5.14 -11.15
C ASP A 109 4.61 3.77 -10.58
N ALA A 110 5.69 3.72 -9.79
CA ALA A 110 6.09 2.51 -9.10
C ALA A 110 5.06 2.07 -8.04
N ALA A 111 4.43 3.00 -7.33
CA ALA A 111 3.39 2.71 -6.37
C ALA A 111 2.14 2.12 -7.02
N VAL A 112 1.66 2.71 -8.12
CA VAL A 112 0.55 2.19 -8.92
C VAL A 112 0.85 0.80 -9.46
N ALA A 113 2.06 0.58 -9.98
CA ALA A 113 2.46 -0.72 -10.50
C ALA A 113 2.49 -1.80 -9.40
N ARG A 114 3.04 -1.47 -8.22
CA ARG A 114 3.10 -2.38 -7.07
C ARG A 114 1.71 -2.78 -6.58
N ASP A 115 0.84 -1.80 -6.43
CA ASP A 115 -0.52 -1.98 -5.97
C ASP A 115 -1.37 -2.78 -6.98
N THR A 116 -1.18 -2.55 -8.28
CA THR A 116 -1.79 -3.39 -9.33
C THR A 116 -1.32 -4.84 -9.24
N ALA A 117 0.00 -5.06 -9.17
CA ALA A 117 0.57 -6.39 -9.08
C ALA A 117 0.13 -7.13 -7.80
N GLN A 118 -0.02 -6.42 -6.68
CA GLN A 118 -0.51 -6.99 -5.44
C GLN A 118 -1.96 -7.48 -5.59
N ARG A 119 -2.85 -6.67 -6.17
CA ARG A 119 -4.24 -7.09 -6.41
C ARG A 119 -4.33 -8.30 -7.32
N GLU A 120 -3.55 -8.32 -8.40
CA GLU A 120 -3.51 -9.48 -9.31
C GLU A 120 -3.02 -10.74 -8.59
N ALA A 121 -2.03 -10.62 -7.70
CA ALA A 121 -1.55 -11.72 -6.88
C ALA A 121 -2.64 -12.20 -5.89
N ASP A 122 -3.33 -11.27 -5.22
CA ASP A 122 -4.41 -11.58 -4.27
C ASP A 122 -5.57 -12.30 -4.99
N GLU A 123 -5.98 -11.81 -6.17
CA GLU A 123 -7.01 -12.44 -7.00
C GLU A 123 -6.58 -13.84 -7.48
N ALA A 124 -5.31 -14.03 -7.81
CA ALA A 124 -4.77 -15.33 -8.19
C ALA A 124 -4.84 -16.31 -7.01
N VAL A 125 -4.48 -15.87 -5.79
CA VAL A 125 -4.58 -16.67 -4.57
C VAL A 125 -6.02 -17.07 -4.30
N VAL A 126 -6.98 -16.14 -4.35
CA VAL A 126 -8.42 -16.45 -4.15
C VAL A 126 -8.91 -17.47 -5.17
N ARG A 127 -8.53 -17.31 -6.43
CA ARG A 127 -8.92 -18.23 -7.51
C ARG A 127 -8.33 -19.61 -7.30
N ASP A 128 -7.05 -19.70 -6.97
CA ASP A 128 -6.36 -20.95 -6.72
C ASP A 128 -6.97 -21.69 -5.53
N SER A 129 -7.26 -20.98 -4.43
CA SER A 129 -7.91 -21.58 -3.26
C SER A 129 -9.27 -22.19 -3.61
N ARG A 130 -10.11 -21.47 -4.37
CA ARG A 130 -11.43 -21.99 -4.79
C ARG A 130 -11.32 -23.24 -5.67
N LEU A 131 -10.37 -23.25 -6.60
CA LEU A 131 -10.12 -24.40 -7.47
C LEU A 131 -9.64 -25.60 -6.67
N TYR A 132 -8.68 -25.37 -5.75
CA TYR A 132 -8.17 -26.39 -4.85
C TYR A 132 -9.28 -27.02 -4.00
N GLU A 133 -10.09 -26.21 -3.31
CA GLU A 133 -11.18 -26.71 -2.45
C GLU A 133 -12.23 -27.49 -3.25
N THR A 134 -12.58 -27.01 -4.44
CA THR A 134 -13.53 -27.70 -5.33
C THR A 134 -12.98 -29.07 -5.74
N ALA A 135 -11.70 -29.15 -6.11
CA ALA A 135 -11.05 -30.41 -6.47
C ALA A 135 -10.94 -31.35 -5.26
N GLU A 136 -10.60 -30.83 -4.08
CA GLU A 136 -10.50 -31.61 -2.85
C GLU A 136 -11.84 -32.24 -2.46
N VAL A 137 -12.93 -31.46 -2.45
CA VAL A 137 -14.27 -31.95 -2.15
C VAL A 137 -14.73 -32.96 -3.21
N GLY A 138 -14.49 -32.66 -4.49
CA GLY A 138 -14.85 -33.54 -5.60
C GLY A 138 -14.16 -34.90 -5.51
N LEU A 139 -12.84 -34.91 -5.36
CA LEU A 139 -12.06 -36.14 -5.22
C LEU A 139 -12.38 -36.89 -3.93
N ARG A 140 -12.60 -36.20 -2.81
CA ARG A 140 -12.99 -36.85 -1.55
C ARG A 140 -14.30 -37.61 -1.70
N ARG A 141 -15.29 -37.03 -2.39
CA ARG A 141 -16.56 -37.69 -2.69
C ARG A 141 -16.39 -38.91 -3.61
N GLN A 142 -15.46 -38.85 -4.56
CA GLN A 142 -15.20 -39.95 -5.50
C GLN A 142 -14.38 -41.09 -4.89
N LEU A 143 -13.36 -40.76 -4.09
CA LEU A 143 -12.41 -41.73 -3.53
C LEU A 143 -12.86 -42.29 -2.17
N GLY A 144 -13.79 -41.61 -1.48
CA GLY A 144 -14.22 -41.96 -0.12
C GLY A 144 -13.16 -41.69 0.95
N ARG A 145 -12.05 -41.04 0.59
CA ARG A 145 -10.93 -40.63 1.47
C ARG A 145 -10.38 -39.28 1.02
N PRO A 146 -9.58 -38.58 1.85
CA PRO A 146 -8.83 -37.42 1.41
C PRO A 146 -7.97 -37.74 0.18
N ALA A 147 -7.93 -36.80 -0.77
CA ALA A 147 -7.08 -36.91 -1.94
C ALA A 147 -5.62 -36.64 -1.56
N THR A 148 -4.69 -37.37 -2.19
CA THR A 148 -3.26 -37.11 -2.08
C THR A 148 -2.86 -35.89 -2.90
N THR A 149 -1.69 -35.29 -2.62
CA THR A 149 -1.14 -34.17 -3.39
C THR A 149 -1.00 -34.50 -4.87
N LEU A 150 -0.58 -35.72 -5.21
CA LEU A 150 -0.45 -36.17 -6.60
C LEU A 150 -1.81 -36.26 -7.31
N GLU A 151 -2.84 -36.77 -6.64
CA GLU A 151 -4.21 -36.87 -7.19
C GLU A 151 -4.81 -35.48 -7.42
N LEU A 152 -4.59 -34.55 -6.50
CA LEU A 152 -4.99 -33.14 -6.64
C LEU A 152 -4.23 -32.45 -7.77
N ALA A 153 -2.92 -32.67 -7.87
CA ALA A 153 -2.08 -32.14 -8.94
C ALA A 153 -2.56 -32.62 -10.31
N ALA A 154 -2.87 -33.91 -10.44
CA ALA A 154 -3.42 -34.47 -11.67
C ALA A 154 -4.80 -33.89 -12.01
N ALA A 155 -5.69 -33.72 -11.02
CA ALA A 155 -7.03 -33.17 -11.24
C ALA A 155 -7.03 -31.67 -11.59
N LEU A 156 -6.12 -30.89 -11.01
CA LEU A 156 -5.99 -29.45 -11.25
C LEU A 156 -5.10 -29.13 -12.46
N GLY A 157 -4.30 -30.08 -12.94
CA GLY A 157 -3.27 -29.85 -13.95
C GLY A 157 -2.13 -28.96 -13.44
N TRP A 158 -1.84 -29.01 -12.13
CA TRP A 158 -0.84 -28.16 -11.47
C TRP A 158 0.40 -28.96 -11.08
N PRO A 159 1.57 -28.31 -10.95
CA PRO A 159 2.73 -28.91 -10.30
C PRO A 159 2.41 -29.27 -8.84
N GLU A 160 2.90 -30.43 -8.36
CA GLU A 160 2.70 -30.86 -6.96
C GLU A 160 3.18 -29.81 -5.94
N GLN A 161 4.26 -29.08 -6.25
CA GLN A 161 4.75 -28.00 -5.38
C GLN A 161 3.71 -26.89 -5.18
N ARG A 162 2.97 -26.52 -6.23
CA ARG A 162 1.92 -25.51 -6.16
C ARG A 162 0.74 -26.01 -5.34
N VAL A 163 0.33 -27.26 -5.55
CA VAL A 163 -0.75 -27.90 -4.77
C VAL A 163 -0.38 -27.98 -3.29
N ALA A 164 0.85 -28.37 -2.97
CA ALA A 164 1.34 -28.42 -1.60
C ALA A 164 1.36 -27.03 -0.94
N LEU A 165 1.82 -26.00 -1.67
CA LEU A 165 1.83 -24.62 -1.17
C LEU A 165 0.42 -24.10 -0.87
N VAL A 166 -0.49 -24.20 -1.84
CA VAL A 166 -1.89 -23.76 -1.69
C VAL A 166 -2.57 -24.53 -0.56
N GLY A 167 -2.39 -25.85 -0.51
CA GLY A 167 -2.93 -26.70 0.55
C GLY A 167 -2.42 -26.32 1.94
N ALA A 168 -1.13 -26.01 2.09
CA ALA A 168 -0.55 -25.55 3.36
C ALA A 168 -1.10 -24.18 3.78
N MET A 169 -1.24 -23.23 2.84
CA MET A 169 -1.84 -21.92 3.11
C MET A 169 -3.28 -22.04 3.62
N LEU A 170 -4.11 -22.86 2.95
CA LEU A 170 -5.49 -23.12 3.37
C LEU A 170 -5.59 -23.83 4.72
N ALA A 171 -4.72 -24.81 4.99
CA ALA A 171 -4.69 -25.49 6.28
C ALA A 171 -4.34 -24.52 7.41
N GLY A 172 -3.32 -23.68 7.21
CA GLY A 172 -2.94 -22.65 8.19
C GLY A 172 -4.04 -21.62 8.43
N ALA A 173 -4.73 -21.17 7.38
CA ALA A 173 -5.86 -20.24 7.51
C ALA A 173 -7.03 -20.85 8.30
N ARG A 174 -7.31 -22.14 8.13
CA ARG A 174 -8.34 -22.85 8.90
C ARG A 174 -7.97 -22.96 10.37
N THR A 175 -6.72 -23.30 10.70
CA THR A 175 -6.26 -23.33 12.10
C THR A 175 -6.41 -21.97 12.78
N LEU A 176 -6.02 -20.88 12.12
CA LEU A 176 -6.16 -19.53 12.67
C LEU A 176 -7.62 -19.16 12.95
N HIS A 177 -8.53 -19.47 12.02
CA HIS A 177 -9.96 -19.20 12.21
C HIS A 177 -10.61 -20.09 13.27
N ASP A 178 -10.20 -21.35 13.37
CA ASP A 178 -10.70 -22.26 14.41
C ASP A 178 -10.23 -21.78 15.81
N GLU A 179 -9.02 -21.22 15.92
CA GLU A 179 -8.52 -20.58 17.16
C GLU A 179 -9.31 -19.30 17.51
N GLU A 180 -9.58 -18.40 16.55
CA GLU A 180 -10.40 -17.20 16.80
C GLU A 180 -11.84 -17.54 17.21
N ILE A 181 -12.42 -18.63 16.71
CA ILE A 181 -13.77 -19.07 17.11
C ILE A 181 -13.78 -19.58 18.55
N LEU A 182 -12.72 -20.25 19.01
CA LEU A 182 -12.61 -20.76 20.37
C LEU A 182 -12.55 -19.61 21.40
N ASP A 183 -11.84 -18.51 21.09
CA ASP A 183 -11.79 -17.33 21.96
C ASP A 183 -13.19 -16.73 22.24
N TYR A 184 -14.13 -16.80 21.29
CA TYR A 184 -15.52 -16.36 21.50
C TYR A 184 -16.40 -17.38 22.22
N LEU A 185 -16.02 -18.67 22.25
CA LEU A 185 -16.75 -19.71 22.95
C LEU A 185 -16.40 -19.74 24.45
N ASP A 186 -15.14 -19.45 24.82
CA ASP A 186 -14.73 -19.31 26.22
C ASP A 186 -15.45 -18.14 26.93
N ASP A 187 -15.75 -17.05 26.20
CA ASP A 187 -16.54 -15.92 26.72
C ASP A 187 -18.03 -16.27 26.95
N LEU A 188 -18.57 -17.29 26.27
CA LEU A 188 -19.96 -17.72 26.41
C LEU A 188 -20.17 -18.78 27.51
N GLU A 189 -19.15 -19.53 27.89
CA GLU A 189 -19.22 -20.49 29.01
C GLU A 189 -19.05 -19.81 30.39
N ALA A 190 -18.54 -18.57 30.44
CA ALA A 190 -18.40 -17.81 31.69
C ALA A 190 -19.72 -17.18 32.22
N ASP A 191 -20.78 -17.14 31.40
CA ASP A 191 -22.06 -16.49 31.73
C ASP A 191 -23.20 -17.45 32.14
N ASP A 192 -23.02 -18.78 32.07
CA ASP A 192 -24.07 -19.78 32.41
C ASP A 192 -23.93 -20.41 33.81
N ASP A 193 -22.88 -20.06 34.57
CA ASP A 193 -22.62 -20.59 35.93
C ASP A 193 -23.20 -19.72 37.06
N GLY A 194 -24.37 -19.09 36.84
CA GLY A 194 -24.96 -18.19 37.82
C GLY A 194 -26.49 -18.08 37.78
N GLU A 195 -27.20 -19.06 38.34
CA GLU A 195 -28.28 -18.85 39.34
C GLU A 195 -29.05 -20.15 39.64
N GLY A 196 -28.65 -20.82 40.72
CA GLY A 196 -29.45 -21.82 41.40
C GLY A 196 -29.39 -21.59 42.91
N HIS A 197 -30.24 -20.69 43.42
CA HIS A 197 -30.55 -20.59 44.85
C HIS A 197 -32.02 -20.97 45.09
#